data_AF-A0A1H7RJN7-F1
#
_entry.id   AF-A0A1H7RJN7-F1
#
_cell.length_a   1.000
_cell.length_b   1.000
_cell.length_c   1.000
_cell.angle_alpha   90.00
_cell.angle_beta   90.00
_cell.angle_gamma   90.00
#
_symmetry.space_group_name_H-M   'P 1'
#
loop_
_entity.id
_entity.type
_entity.pdbx_description
1 polymer ?
#
loop_
_entity_poly.entity_id
_entity_poly.type
_entity_poly.pdbx_seq_one_letter_code
_entity_poly.pdbx_strand_id
1 'polypeptide(L)'
;MSAKSNGDATQALLTLCGDKARWKKELTAEAVKKAVAEGADLNARDQNGLTALHLAVQGPSAKSDPLPSVDVVRALIDAGADVNARDNCQQPPLLHAVPSETSQAYEGHALKIVRMLREAGGTLPSDVKDGFSGAFKTTTEVLYREILDAGAAIDARAPQGKTPLHHSAAMGWPASARLLLERGAEVNALDALGRTPLGVALRTKEEPWVAHNKRTPGFNAVISTLEAAGGKASIPFPHDPTDPFAPFPIDEATLAKALAGKKLSFKHAVSSAQEVATGLHSFGDPSAALDKLKALSGALEVEEQKVRLKGPLTLQRAFFHHGDLEVDGDLTIQKPFAVTGDVIVHGVVWDAGNDSLVNILGDLRCHALFTDGEFSVGGDIEARDVVLGYYNDHILSADTIRAKVVIEDDHAVDATIEAEHHFDIDTYDQGNGDGVAADLRTLFVDQVFEDAEASDEPELGEEEEATYLDKGALFDRISKGLPVFRKNKKK
;
A
#
# COMPACT_ATOMS: atom_id res chain seq x y z
N MET A 1 39.87 -24.33 17.98
CA MET A 1 38.58 -23.73 18.40
C MET A 1 37.46 -24.72 18.07
N SER A 2 36.38 -24.77 18.86
CA SER A 2 35.31 -25.77 18.70
C SER A 2 34.16 -25.22 17.86
N ALA A 3 33.37 -26.05 17.17
CA ALA A 3 32.24 -25.58 16.39
C ALA A 3 31.22 -24.76 17.22
N LYS A 4 31.10 -25.06 18.52
CA LYS A 4 30.27 -24.30 19.47
C LYS A 4 30.80 -22.88 19.71
N SER A 5 32.12 -22.71 19.86
CA SER A 5 32.71 -21.37 20.07
C SER A 5 32.57 -20.46 18.85
N ASN A 6 32.61 -21.02 17.64
CA ASN A 6 32.40 -20.25 16.41
C ASN A 6 30.94 -19.78 16.27
N GLY A 7 29.97 -20.63 16.63
CA GLY A 7 28.55 -20.26 16.66
C GLY A 7 28.26 -19.16 17.70
N ASP A 8 28.86 -19.27 18.88
CA ASP A 8 28.72 -18.26 19.94
C ASP A 8 29.29 -16.89 19.51
N ALA A 9 30.48 -16.87 18.86
CA ALA A 9 31.10 -15.66 18.35
C ALA A 9 30.28 -15.01 17.21
N THR A 10 29.71 -15.83 16.33
CA THR A 10 28.84 -15.39 15.24
C THR A 10 27.58 -14.71 15.78
N GLN A 11 26.88 -15.37 16.71
CA GLN A 11 25.68 -14.82 17.32
C GLN A 11 25.98 -13.55 18.11
N ALA A 12 27.09 -13.52 18.85
CA ALA A 12 27.53 -12.34 19.59
C ALA A 12 27.77 -11.14 18.66
N LEU A 13 28.41 -11.35 17.51
CA LEU A 13 28.64 -10.30 16.52
C LEU A 13 27.32 -9.80 15.91
N LEU A 14 26.43 -10.69 15.48
CA LEU A 14 25.12 -10.30 14.93
C LEU A 14 24.29 -9.50 15.95
N THR A 15 24.23 -9.96 17.19
CA THR A 15 23.53 -9.26 18.27
C THR A 15 24.15 -7.90 18.56
N LEU A 16 25.48 -7.79 18.56
CA LEU A 16 26.16 -6.51 18.79
C LEU A 16 25.93 -5.52 17.64
N CYS A 17 25.96 -5.99 16.39
CA CYS A 17 25.63 -5.17 15.23
C CYS A 17 24.15 -4.76 15.21
N GLY A 18 23.23 -5.60 15.69
CA GLY A 18 21.80 -5.28 15.76
C GLY A 18 21.40 -4.36 16.93
N ASP A 19 22.19 -4.33 18.01
CA ASP A 19 21.88 -3.54 19.21
C ASP A 19 22.52 -2.14 19.18
N LYS A 20 21.80 -1.18 18.59
CA LYS A 20 22.23 0.22 18.48
C LYS A 20 22.56 0.88 19.82
N ALA A 21 21.95 0.45 20.93
CA ALA A 21 22.23 1.02 22.24
C ALA A 21 23.67 0.71 22.72
N ARG A 22 24.23 -0.41 22.26
CA ARG A 22 25.58 -0.87 22.60
C ARG A 22 26.65 -0.32 21.68
N TRP A 23 26.30 0.20 20.50
CA TRP A 23 27.28 0.60 19.48
C TRP A 23 28.35 1.57 20.00
N LYS A 24 27.95 2.62 20.73
CA LYS A 24 28.88 3.64 21.24
C LYS A 24 29.94 3.09 22.20
N LYS A 25 29.64 1.99 22.91
CA LYS A 25 30.49 1.44 23.97
C LYS A 25 31.22 0.17 23.53
N GLU A 26 30.60 -0.63 22.67
CA GLU A 26 31.01 -2.02 22.45
C GLU A 26 31.29 -2.33 20.98
N LEU A 27 30.55 -1.74 20.02
CA LEU A 27 30.78 -1.99 18.59
C LEU A 27 31.93 -1.13 18.07
N THR A 28 33.12 -1.71 18.05
CA THR A 28 34.37 -1.08 17.57
C THR A 28 35.05 -1.95 16.53
N ALA A 29 35.96 -1.37 15.74
CA ALA A 29 36.78 -2.13 14.79
C ALA A 29 37.57 -3.27 15.48
N GLU A 30 38.03 -3.07 16.71
CA GLU A 30 38.72 -4.11 17.49
C GLU A 30 37.78 -5.21 17.98
N ALA A 31 36.53 -4.88 18.30
CA ALA A 31 35.52 -5.90 18.61
C ALA A 31 35.23 -6.80 17.40
N VAL A 32 35.15 -6.22 16.19
CA VAL A 32 35.01 -6.98 14.94
C VAL A 32 36.21 -7.90 14.72
N LYS A 33 37.44 -7.36 14.79
CA LYS A 33 38.67 -8.17 14.62
C LYS A 33 38.75 -9.31 15.64
N LYS A 34 38.36 -9.05 16.89
CA LYS A 34 38.30 -10.07 17.94
C LYS A 34 37.28 -11.16 17.60
N ALA A 35 36.06 -10.80 17.19
CA ALA A 35 35.04 -11.76 16.80
C ALA A 35 35.51 -12.65 15.64
N VAL A 36 36.16 -12.05 14.63
CA VAL A 36 36.76 -12.79 13.50
C VAL A 36 37.86 -13.74 13.99
N ALA A 37 38.74 -13.30 14.90
CA ALA A 37 39.78 -14.14 15.49
C ALA A 37 39.21 -15.30 16.33
N GLU A 38 38.01 -15.14 16.89
CA GLU A 38 37.25 -16.17 17.61
C GLU A 38 36.45 -17.10 16.67
N GLY A 39 36.49 -16.85 15.37
CA GLY A 39 35.87 -17.67 14.34
C GLY A 39 34.43 -17.29 14.01
N ALA A 40 34.01 -16.05 14.26
CA ALA A 40 32.71 -15.54 13.83
C ALA A 40 32.56 -15.60 12.30
N ASP A 41 31.42 -16.11 11.82
CA ASP A 41 31.05 -16.05 10.41
C ASP A 41 30.39 -14.70 10.10
N LEU A 42 31.09 -13.86 9.33
CA LEU A 42 30.63 -12.52 8.94
C LEU A 42 29.41 -12.55 8.01
N ASN A 43 29.15 -13.68 7.36
CA ASN A 43 28.09 -13.87 6.38
C ASN A 43 26.91 -14.67 6.94
N ALA A 44 26.96 -15.04 8.22
CA ALA A 44 25.81 -15.58 8.91
C ALA A 44 24.64 -14.59 8.88
N ARG A 45 23.43 -15.15 8.79
CA ARG A 45 22.19 -14.40 8.60
C ARG A 45 21.32 -14.53 9.84
N ASP A 46 20.76 -13.42 10.31
CA ASP A 46 19.73 -13.43 11.34
C ASP A 46 18.37 -13.94 10.78
N GLN A 47 17.33 -13.88 11.61
CA GLN A 47 15.96 -14.28 11.22
C GLN A 47 15.37 -13.49 10.04
N ASN A 48 15.86 -12.27 9.78
CA ASN A 48 15.48 -11.42 8.66
C ASN A 48 16.41 -11.60 7.45
N GLY A 49 17.38 -12.50 7.56
CA GLY A 49 18.37 -12.71 6.52
C GLY A 49 19.53 -11.73 6.57
N LEU A 50 19.60 -10.84 7.56
CA LEU A 50 20.58 -9.76 7.64
C LEU A 50 21.92 -10.29 8.16
N THR A 51 23.01 -9.86 7.52
CA THR A 51 24.39 -10.13 7.98
C THR A 51 24.88 -9.04 8.92
N ALA A 52 26.04 -9.25 9.56
CA ALA A 52 26.68 -8.23 10.39
C ALA A 52 26.90 -6.90 9.62
N LEU A 53 27.23 -6.98 8.33
CA LEU A 53 27.41 -5.81 7.48
C LEU A 53 26.09 -5.09 7.17
N HIS A 54 24.98 -5.81 6.97
CA HIS A 54 23.66 -5.19 6.82
C HIS A 54 23.30 -4.35 8.05
N LEU A 55 23.48 -4.93 9.23
CA LEU A 55 23.11 -4.29 10.50
C LEU A 55 24.01 -3.08 10.80
N ALA A 56 25.33 -3.21 10.58
CA ALA A 56 26.31 -2.18 10.92
C ALA A 56 26.22 -0.90 10.08
N VAL A 57 25.58 -0.95 8.91
CA VAL A 57 25.41 0.22 8.03
C VAL A 57 24.07 0.92 8.21
N GLN A 58 23.12 0.33 8.94
CA GLN A 58 21.78 0.89 9.09
C GLN A 58 21.80 2.22 9.84
N GLY A 59 21.13 3.21 9.25
CA GLY A 59 20.95 4.53 9.85
C GLY A 59 20.21 4.50 11.19
N PRO A 60 20.26 5.62 11.94
CA PRO A 60 19.51 5.77 13.18
C PRO A 60 18.00 5.62 12.93
N SER A 61 17.31 4.85 13.77
CA SER A 61 15.85 4.72 13.79
C SER A 61 15.21 5.77 14.71
N ALA A 62 15.94 6.19 15.75
CA ALA A 62 15.58 7.28 16.65
C ALA A 62 16.68 8.34 16.71
N LYS A 63 16.34 9.58 17.08
CA LYS A 63 17.31 10.68 17.24
C LYS A 63 18.44 10.37 18.22
N SER A 64 18.21 9.47 19.18
CA SER A 64 19.19 9.02 20.18
C SER A 64 20.17 7.98 19.64
N ASP A 65 19.83 7.32 18.53
CA ASP A 65 20.64 6.24 17.99
C ASP A 65 22.00 6.76 17.49
N PRO A 66 23.08 5.99 17.67
CA PRO A 66 24.37 6.33 17.09
C PRO A 66 24.32 6.29 15.57
N LEU A 67 25.19 7.10 14.95
CA LEU A 67 25.48 6.96 13.54
C LEU A 67 26.33 5.68 13.32
N PRO A 68 26.14 4.99 12.18
CA PRO A 68 27.02 3.91 11.74
C PRO A 68 28.51 4.31 11.77
N SER A 69 29.33 3.46 12.38
CA SER A 69 30.78 3.70 12.46
C SER A 69 31.47 3.28 11.17
N VAL A 70 32.09 4.25 10.49
CA VAL A 70 32.89 4.03 9.28
C VAL A 70 34.01 3.03 9.52
N ASP A 71 34.61 3.03 10.71
CA ASP A 71 35.72 2.12 11.05
C ASP A 71 35.24 0.68 11.28
N VAL A 72 34.04 0.51 11.83
CA VAL A 72 33.41 -0.81 12.01
C VAL A 72 33.05 -1.40 10.65
N VAL A 73 32.41 -0.60 9.78
CA VAL A 73 32.08 -1.03 8.41
C VAL A 73 33.33 -1.42 7.65
N ARG A 74 34.40 -0.61 7.74
CA ARG A 74 35.69 -0.92 7.14
C ARG A 74 36.29 -2.21 7.67
N ALA A 75 36.28 -2.42 8.99
CA ALA A 75 36.80 -3.64 9.60
C ALA A 75 36.03 -4.90 9.15
N LEU A 76 34.71 -4.81 8.96
CA LEU A 76 33.90 -5.92 8.43
C LEU A 76 34.27 -6.22 6.97
N ILE A 77 34.40 -5.19 6.12
CA ILE A 77 34.79 -5.34 4.71
C ILE A 77 36.20 -5.92 4.59
N ASP A 78 37.17 -5.35 5.31
CA ASP A 78 38.58 -5.80 5.31
C ASP A 78 38.72 -7.24 5.80
N ALA A 79 37.81 -7.69 6.68
CA ALA A 79 37.76 -9.07 7.18
C ALA A 79 37.01 -10.04 6.25
N GLY A 80 36.49 -9.57 5.10
CA GLY A 80 35.86 -10.40 4.08
C GLY A 80 34.35 -10.59 4.21
N ALA A 81 33.64 -9.67 4.88
CA ALA A 81 32.18 -9.64 4.82
C ALA A 81 31.72 -9.44 3.37
N ASP A 82 30.72 -10.21 2.94
CA ASP A 82 30.16 -10.10 1.60
C ASP A 82 29.33 -8.81 1.46
N VAL A 83 29.87 -7.86 0.70
CA VAL A 83 29.27 -6.55 0.41
C VAL A 83 28.01 -6.64 -0.47
N ASN A 84 27.75 -7.80 -1.09
CA ASN A 84 26.59 -8.07 -1.94
C ASN A 84 25.66 -9.14 -1.35
N ALA A 85 25.84 -9.53 -0.08
CA ALA A 85 24.97 -10.47 0.61
C ALA A 85 23.50 -10.03 0.51
N ARG A 86 22.56 -10.99 0.43
CA ARG A 86 21.12 -10.72 0.25
C ARG A 86 20.33 -11.06 1.50
N ASP A 87 19.56 -10.11 2.01
CA ASP A 87 18.58 -10.37 3.07
C ASP A 87 17.33 -11.11 2.55
N ASN A 88 16.32 -11.33 3.40
CA ASN A 88 15.09 -12.01 3.00
C ASN A 88 14.27 -11.20 1.96
N CYS A 89 14.52 -9.89 1.85
CA CYS A 89 13.94 -8.99 0.85
C CYS A 89 14.83 -8.84 -0.39
N GLN A 90 15.90 -9.64 -0.53
CA GLN A 90 16.88 -9.55 -1.61
C GLN A 90 17.66 -8.21 -1.64
N GLN A 91 17.73 -7.48 -0.53
CA GLN A 91 18.44 -6.21 -0.45
C GLN A 91 19.89 -6.43 0.01
N PRO A 92 20.86 -5.70 -0.57
CA PRO A 92 22.26 -5.73 -0.13
C PRO A 92 22.54 -4.65 0.92
N PRO A 93 23.67 -4.74 1.67
CA PRO A 93 24.05 -3.75 2.67
C PRO A 93 24.08 -2.31 2.14
N LEU A 94 24.49 -2.10 0.88
CA LEU A 94 24.51 -0.78 0.26
C LEU A 94 23.14 -0.08 0.32
N LEU A 95 22.05 -0.80 0.07
CA LEU A 95 20.69 -0.23 0.15
C LEU A 95 20.27 0.07 1.60
N HIS A 96 20.72 -0.71 2.57
CA HIS A 96 20.50 -0.46 4.01
C HIS A 96 21.24 0.78 4.52
N ALA A 97 22.40 1.10 3.93
CA ALA A 97 23.18 2.31 4.25
C ALA A 97 22.49 3.62 3.79
N VAL A 98 21.55 3.53 2.84
CA VAL A 98 20.84 4.71 2.34
C VAL A 98 19.76 5.13 3.34
N PRO A 99 19.73 6.41 3.76
CA PRO A 99 18.72 6.92 4.70
C PRO A 99 17.30 6.90 4.13
N SER A 100 16.32 6.68 5.00
CA SER A 100 14.93 7.10 4.72
C SER A 100 14.71 8.58 5.08
N GLU A 101 15.43 9.11 6.09
CA GLU A 101 15.37 10.52 6.50
C GLU A 101 16.64 11.31 6.15
N THR A 102 16.46 12.55 5.72
CA THR A 102 17.53 13.43 5.19
C THR A 102 18.06 14.41 6.23
N SER A 103 18.50 13.95 7.41
CA SER A 103 19.25 14.83 8.30
C SER A 103 20.67 15.06 7.75
N GLN A 104 21.13 16.32 7.73
CA GLN A 104 22.42 16.68 7.13
C GLN A 104 23.61 15.97 7.80
N ALA A 105 23.51 15.69 9.10
CA ALA A 105 24.54 14.97 9.85
C ALA A 105 24.66 13.50 9.42
N TYR A 106 23.52 12.86 9.12
CA TYR A 106 23.49 11.46 8.69
C TYR A 106 23.91 11.30 7.23
N GLU A 107 23.49 12.22 6.35
CA GLU A 107 23.83 12.19 4.92
C GLU A 107 25.34 12.06 4.67
N GLY A 108 26.15 12.87 5.37
CA GLY A 108 27.60 12.82 5.22
C GLY A 108 28.23 11.49 5.67
N HIS A 109 27.62 10.79 6.63
CA HIS A 109 28.06 9.46 7.08
C HIS A 109 27.61 8.36 6.10
N ALA A 110 26.34 8.38 5.72
CA ALA A 110 25.79 7.47 4.73
C ALA A 110 26.59 7.54 3.42
N LEU A 111 26.94 8.74 2.96
CA LEU A 111 27.74 8.93 1.74
C LEU A 111 29.12 8.26 1.83
N LYS A 112 29.80 8.37 2.97
CA LYS A 112 31.09 7.70 3.18
C LYS A 112 30.96 6.18 3.16
N ILE A 113 29.90 5.66 3.77
CA ILE A 113 29.65 4.22 3.84
C ILE A 113 29.26 3.67 2.47
N VAL A 114 28.34 4.33 1.75
CA VAL A 114 27.95 3.94 0.39
C VAL A 114 29.16 3.92 -0.54
N ARG A 115 30.01 4.95 -0.51
CA ARG A 115 31.27 4.97 -1.28
C ARG A 115 32.19 3.82 -0.92
N MET A 116 32.39 3.56 0.37
CA MET A 116 33.21 2.45 0.83
C MET A 116 32.69 1.10 0.34
N LEU A 117 31.38 0.86 0.43
CA LEU A 117 30.76 -0.36 -0.07
C LEU A 117 30.95 -0.50 -1.58
N ARG A 118 30.78 0.59 -2.34
CA ARG A 118 31.03 0.60 -3.80
C ARG A 118 32.49 0.33 -4.16
N GLU A 119 33.42 0.97 -3.47
CA GLU A 119 34.87 0.77 -3.63
C GLU A 119 35.26 -0.69 -3.36
N ALA A 120 34.55 -1.36 -2.45
CA ALA A 120 34.70 -2.78 -2.16
C ALA A 120 33.94 -3.71 -3.13
N GLY A 121 33.30 -3.18 -4.18
CA GLY A 121 32.57 -3.96 -5.19
C GLY A 121 31.08 -4.19 -4.89
N GLY A 122 30.50 -3.42 -3.98
CA GLY A 122 29.07 -3.39 -3.71
C GLY A 122 28.28 -2.84 -4.91
N THR A 123 27.24 -3.56 -5.31
CA THR A 123 26.41 -3.24 -6.49
C THR A 123 24.92 -3.20 -6.15
N LEU A 124 24.14 -2.54 -7.00
CA LEU A 124 22.67 -2.50 -6.93
C LEU A 124 22.07 -2.89 -8.29
N PRO A 125 22.05 -4.18 -8.66
CA PRO A 125 21.45 -4.60 -9.91
C PRO A 125 19.93 -4.31 -9.98
N SER A 126 19.35 -4.42 -11.17
CA SER A 126 17.95 -4.05 -11.44
C SER A 126 16.91 -4.95 -10.77
N ASP A 127 17.30 -6.14 -10.34
CA ASP A 127 16.46 -7.09 -9.59
C ASP A 127 16.34 -6.72 -8.11
N VAL A 128 17.15 -5.78 -7.61
CA VAL A 128 17.10 -5.30 -6.23
C VAL A 128 15.92 -4.37 -6.03
N LYS A 129 15.01 -4.79 -5.16
CA LYS A 129 13.81 -4.04 -4.80
C LYS A 129 13.92 -3.57 -3.35
N ASP A 130 13.64 -2.30 -3.10
CA ASP A 130 13.38 -1.82 -1.74
C ASP A 130 11.89 -1.98 -1.38
N GLY A 131 11.45 -1.49 -0.21
CA GLY A 131 10.03 -1.43 0.16
C GLY A 131 9.17 -0.57 -0.78
N PHE A 132 9.79 0.17 -1.70
CA PHE A 132 9.18 0.96 -2.78
C PHE A 132 9.50 0.37 -4.18
N SER A 133 9.93 -0.91 -4.23
CA SER A 133 10.21 -1.77 -5.39
C SER A 133 11.32 -1.37 -6.38
N GLY A 134 12.33 -0.66 -5.90
CA GLY A 134 13.60 -0.41 -6.60
C GLY A 134 14.37 0.63 -5.81
N ALA A 135 15.71 0.64 -5.78
CA ALA A 135 16.56 1.44 -4.88
C ALA A 135 16.24 2.98 -4.78
N PHE A 136 15.08 3.33 -4.23
CA PHE A 136 14.37 4.61 -4.31
C PHE A 136 14.00 5.10 -2.93
N LYS A 137 14.91 4.91 -1.99
CA LYS A 137 14.85 5.69 -0.77
C LYS A 137 14.93 7.17 -1.12
N THR A 138 14.01 7.91 -0.52
CA THR A 138 13.97 9.36 -0.47
C THR A 138 15.30 9.90 0.05
N THR A 139 16.23 10.18 -0.87
CA THR A 139 17.60 10.56 -0.52
C THR A 139 18.06 11.76 -1.35
N THR A 140 19.20 12.32 -0.98
CA THR A 140 19.74 13.52 -1.62
C THR A 140 20.33 13.20 -3.00
N GLU A 141 20.47 14.23 -3.84
CA GLU A 141 21.08 14.09 -5.17
C GLU A 141 22.44 13.37 -5.12
N VAL A 142 23.26 13.67 -4.11
CA VAL A 142 24.62 13.11 -3.98
C VAL A 142 24.56 11.61 -3.67
N LEU A 143 23.74 11.19 -2.71
CA LEU A 143 23.59 9.77 -2.39
C LEU A 143 22.94 9.00 -3.55
N TYR A 144 21.97 9.63 -4.22
CA TYR A 144 21.31 9.04 -5.35
C TYR A 144 22.27 8.79 -6.52
N ARG A 145 23.21 9.72 -6.74
CA ARG A 145 24.30 9.55 -7.72
C ARG A 145 25.12 8.30 -7.43
N GLU A 146 25.50 8.07 -6.18
CA GLU A 146 26.28 6.89 -5.80
C GLU A 146 25.49 5.59 -6.04
N ILE A 147 24.18 5.59 -5.75
CA ILE A 147 23.31 4.44 -5.98
C ILE A 147 23.20 4.11 -7.47
N LEU A 148 23.02 5.12 -8.33
CA LEU A 148 23.04 4.94 -9.79
C LEU A 148 24.41 4.44 -10.27
N ASP A 149 25.50 5.00 -9.74
CA ASP A 149 26.86 4.58 -10.08
C ASP A 149 27.21 3.18 -9.51
N ALA A 150 26.38 2.62 -8.62
CA ALA A 150 26.43 1.22 -8.16
C ALA A 150 25.61 0.27 -9.05
N GLY A 151 24.95 0.78 -10.09
CA GLY A 151 24.19 -0.02 -11.07
C GLY A 151 22.67 -0.01 -10.88
N ALA A 152 22.13 0.82 -9.97
CA ALA A 152 20.69 0.88 -9.75
C ALA A 152 19.93 1.23 -11.03
N ALA A 153 18.83 0.53 -11.27
CA ALA A 153 18.01 0.73 -12.46
C ALA A 153 17.38 2.13 -12.44
N ILE A 154 17.72 2.93 -13.45
CA ILE A 154 17.26 4.31 -13.60
C ILE A 154 15.74 4.43 -13.69
N ASP A 155 15.07 3.43 -14.27
CA ASP A 155 13.62 3.36 -14.45
C ASP A 155 12.98 2.16 -13.73
N ALA A 156 13.57 1.68 -12.63
CA ALA A 156 12.88 0.67 -11.82
C ALA A 156 11.50 1.19 -11.36
N ARG A 157 10.54 0.26 -11.22
CA ARG A 157 9.13 0.58 -11.01
C ARG A 157 8.64 0.09 -9.65
N ALA A 158 8.01 1.00 -8.91
CA ALA A 158 7.21 0.70 -7.73
C ALA A 158 6.03 -0.24 -8.08
N PRO A 159 5.33 -0.87 -7.10
CA PRO A 159 4.13 -1.67 -7.37
C PRO A 159 3.03 -0.88 -8.09
N GLN A 160 3.00 0.45 -7.91
CA GLN A 160 2.11 1.37 -8.61
C GLN A 160 2.66 1.82 -9.98
N GLY A 161 3.68 1.17 -10.53
CA GLY A 161 4.31 1.51 -11.82
C GLY A 161 5.20 2.76 -11.80
N LYS A 162 5.32 3.47 -10.67
CA LYS A 162 6.07 4.72 -10.57
C LYS A 162 7.58 4.49 -10.72
N THR A 163 8.20 5.28 -11.59
CA THR A 163 9.67 5.40 -11.73
C THR A 163 10.23 6.43 -10.74
N PRO A 164 11.54 6.50 -10.47
CA PRO A 164 12.11 7.53 -9.61
C PRO A 164 11.88 8.94 -10.12
N LEU A 165 11.69 9.11 -11.43
CA LEU A 165 11.32 10.39 -12.00
C LEU A 165 9.89 10.79 -11.59
N HIS A 166 8.95 9.84 -11.50
CA HIS A 166 7.63 10.07 -10.91
C HIS A 166 7.71 10.47 -9.44
N HIS A 167 8.59 9.83 -8.66
CA HIS A 167 8.78 10.18 -7.25
C HIS A 167 9.36 11.59 -7.10
N SER A 168 10.39 11.94 -7.88
CA SER A 168 10.96 13.29 -7.89
C SER A 168 9.93 14.35 -8.29
N ALA A 169 9.05 14.02 -9.24
CA ALA A 169 7.91 14.83 -9.65
C ALA A 169 6.86 15.01 -8.54
N ALA A 170 6.41 13.92 -7.91
CA ALA A 170 5.46 13.95 -6.80
C ALA A 170 5.99 14.71 -5.59
N MET A 171 7.30 14.67 -5.37
CA MET A 171 7.94 15.35 -4.25
C MET A 171 8.41 16.76 -4.57
N GLY A 172 8.35 17.23 -5.82
CA GLY A 172 8.86 18.56 -6.18
C GLY A 172 10.37 18.70 -5.92
N TRP A 173 11.17 17.68 -6.26
CA TRP A 173 12.62 17.63 -6.07
C TRP A 173 13.39 17.87 -7.38
N PRO A 174 13.73 19.14 -7.70
CA PRO A 174 14.31 19.49 -9.00
C PRO A 174 15.73 18.97 -9.20
N ALA A 175 16.51 18.84 -8.12
CA ALA A 175 17.86 18.28 -8.16
C ALA A 175 17.85 16.81 -8.60
N SER A 176 17.02 15.99 -7.95
CA SER A 176 16.86 14.57 -8.29
C SER A 176 16.29 14.38 -9.70
N ALA A 177 15.28 15.17 -10.10
CA ALA A 177 14.72 15.12 -11.44
C ALA A 177 15.77 15.43 -12.52
N ARG A 178 16.60 16.48 -12.33
CA ARG A 178 17.70 16.79 -13.25
C ARG A 178 18.71 15.65 -13.34
N LEU A 179 19.18 15.12 -12.21
CA LEU A 179 20.12 14.01 -12.19
C LEU A 179 19.58 12.80 -12.94
N LEU A 180 18.31 12.44 -12.70
CA LEU A 180 17.68 11.30 -13.37
C LEU A 180 17.66 11.47 -14.90
N LEU A 181 17.26 12.66 -15.37
CA LEU A 181 17.21 12.98 -16.79
C LEU A 181 18.62 13.02 -17.42
N GLU A 182 19.60 13.59 -16.74
CA GLU A 182 21.02 13.57 -17.16
C GLU A 182 21.55 12.14 -17.30
N ARG A 183 21.02 11.20 -16.51
CA ARG A 183 21.37 9.78 -16.52
C ARG A 183 20.49 8.94 -17.45
N GLY A 184 19.61 9.58 -18.22
CA GLY A 184 18.82 8.93 -19.26
C GLY A 184 17.51 8.30 -18.79
N ALA A 185 16.95 8.74 -17.66
CA ALA A 185 15.61 8.32 -17.23
C ALA A 185 14.55 8.59 -18.30
N GLU A 186 13.60 7.68 -18.46
CA GLU A 186 12.50 7.83 -19.41
C GLU A 186 11.56 8.96 -18.97
N VAL A 187 11.66 10.11 -19.65
CA VAL A 187 10.93 11.35 -19.28
C VAL A 187 9.40 11.21 -19.32
N ASN A 188 8.89 10.31 -20.17
CA ASN A 188 7.47 10.07 -20.39
C ASN A 188 7.02 8.65 -19.98
N ALA A 189 7.75 7.99 -19.07
CA ALA A 189 7.34 6.70 -18.54
C ALA A 189 5.93 6.78 -17.94
N LEU A 190 5.15 5.70 -18.04
CA LEU A 190 3.80 5.63 -17.48
C LEU A 190 3.80 4.87 -16.15
N ASP A 191 3.11 5.42 -15.16
CA ASP A 191 2.74 4.68 -13.94
C ASP A 191 1.45 3.85 -14.14
N ALA A 192 1.01 3.11 -13.12
CA ALA A 192 -0.17 2.24 -13.20
C ALA A 192 -1.49 3.00 -13.39
N LEU A 193 -1.49 4.34 -13.29
CA LEU A 193 -2.63 5.19 -13.61
C LEU A 193 -2.46 5.87 -14.98
N GLY A 194 -1.50 5.44 -15.80
CA GLY A 194 -1.24 6.03 -17.11
C GLY A 194 -0.69 7.45 -17.04
N ARG A 195 -0.12 7.87 -15.90
CA ARG A 195 0.42 9.23 -15.73
C ARG A 195 1.89 9.25 -16.09
N THR A 196 2.33 10.38 -16.65
CA THR A 196 3.75 10.70 -16.80
C THR A 196 4.29 11.38 -15.55
N PRO A 197 5.63 11.49 -15.38
CA PRO A 197 6.22 12.31 -14.33
C PRO A 197 5.73 13.77 -14.37
N LEU A 198 5.59 14.37 -15.54
CA LEU A 198 5.10 15.75 -15.66
C LEU A 198 3.62 15.86 -15.22
N GLY A 199 2.77 14.90 -15.63
CA GLY A 199 1.38 14.84 -15.17
C GLY A 199 1.28 14.74 -13.64
N VAL A 200 2.11 13.89 -13.02
CA VAL A 200 2.18 13.77 -11.55
C VAL A 200 2.61 15.07 -10.88
N ALA A 201 3.61 15.79 -11.41
CA ALA A 201 4.06 17.06 -10.84
C ALA A 201 2.98 18.14 -10.93
N LEU A 202 2.33 18.28 -12.08
CA LEU A 202 1.26 19.26 -12.31
C LEU A 202 0.08 19.01 -11.38
N ARG A 203 -0.39 17.76 -11.28
CA ARG A 203 -1.45 17.39 -10.34
C ARG A 203 -1.07 17.71 -8.91
N THR A 204 0.08 17.22 -8.46
CA THR A 204 0.47 17.32 -7.04
C THR A 204 0.69 18.76 -6.63
N LYS A 205 1.17 19.63 -7.53
CA LYS A 205 1.33 21.06 -7.29
C LYS A 205 0.02 21.76 -6.89
N GLU A 206 -1.12 21.29 -7.38
CA GLU A 206 -2.45 21.87 -7.11
C GLU A 206 -3.03 21.45 -5.75
N GLU A 207 -2.38 20.51 -5.04
CA GLU A 207 -2.84 20.06 -3.74
C GLU A 207 -2.68 21.17 -2.67
N PRO A 208 -3.66 21.38 -1.78
CA PRO A 208 -3.63 22.48 -0.80
C PRO A 208 -2.39 22.47 0.10
N TRP A 209 -1.92 21.27 0.47
CA TRP A 209 -0.74 21.10 1.32
C TRP A 209 0.55 21.61 0.67
N VAL A 210 0.65 21.63 -0.67
CA VAL A 210 1.84 22.14 -1.38
C VAL A 210 2.00 23.64 -1.15
N ALA A 211 0.92 24.39 -1.31
CA ALA A 211 0.91 25.83 -1.06
C ALA A 211 1.09 26.13 0.43
N HIS A 212 0.36 25.42 1.31
CA HIS A 212 0.46 25.56 2.76
C HIS A 212 1.90 25.38 3.27
N ASN A 213 2.59 24.34 2.76
CA ASN A 213 3.97 24.03 3.13
C ASN A 213 5.02 24.80 2.29
N LYS A 214 4.61 25.81 1.51
CA LYS A 214 5.49 26.65 0.67
C LYS A 214 6.38 25.85 -0.29
N ARG A 215 5.90 24.70 -0.78
CA ARG A 215 6.66 23.80 -1.66
C ARG A 215 6.51 24.14 -3.14
N THR A 216 5.61 25.04 -3.50
CA THR A 216 5.34 25.46 -4.89
C THR A 216 6.60 25.78 -5.71
N PRO A 217 7.65 26.46 -5.19
CA PRO A 217 8.86 26.72 -5.96
C PRO A 217 9.59 25.45 -6.42
N GLY A 218 9.63 24.41 -5.58
CA GLY A 218 10.24 23.11 -5.93
C GLY A 218 9.48 22.41 -7.05
N PHE A 219 8.15 22.41 -7.00
CA PHE A 219 7.30 21.88 -8.06
C PHE A 219 7.46 22.66 -9.37
N ASN A 220 7.45 24.00 -9.33
CA ASN A 220 7.70 24.82 -10.52
C ASN A 220 9.05 24.46 -11.18
N ALA A 221 10.11 24.31 -10.38
CA ALA A 221 11.42 23.95 -10.90
C ALA A 221 11.47 22.54 -11.51
N VAL A 222 10.78 21.55 -10.91
CA VAL A 222 10.67 20.21 -11.49
C VAL A 222 9.87 20.22 -12.78
N ILE A 223 8.73 20.91 -12.81
CA ILE A 223 7.89 21.05 -14.01
C ILE A 223 8.73 21.60 -15.17
N SER A 224 9.41 22.74 -14.96
CA SER A 224 10.28 23.32 -15.99
C SER A 224 11.41 22.39 -16.42
N THR A 225 11.96 21.59 -15.48
CA THR A 225 13.00 20.59 -15.80
C THR A 225 12.45 19.48 -16.70
N LEU A 226 11.26 18.96 -16.39
CA LEU A 226 10.60 17.91 -17.17
C LEU A 226 10.20 18.42 -18.56
N GLU A 227 9.62 19.62 -18.64
CA GLU A 227 9.26 20.27 -19.90
C GLU A 227 10.49 20.47 -20.79
N ALA A 228 11.60 20.97 -20.22
CA ALA A 228 12.86 21.16 -20.95
C ALA A 228 13.44 19.84 -21.49
N ALA A 229 13.16 18.71 -20.84
CA ALA A 229 13.56 17.39 -21.29
C ALA A 229 12.56 16.73 -22.27
N GLY A 230 11.52 17.45 -22.72
CA GLY A 230 10.50 16.92 -23.63
C GLY A 230 9.42 16.09 -22.93
N GLY A 231 9.27 16.25 -21.62
CA GLY A 231 8.18 15.69 -20.84
C GLY A 231 6.83 16.25 -21.27
N LYS A 232 5.82 15.39 -21.31
CA LYS A 232 4.45 15.73 -21.66
C LYS A 232 3.53 15.44 -20.49
N ALA A 233 2.54 16.30 -20.24
CA ALA A 233 1.59 16.12 -19.13
C ALA A 233 0.79 14.82 -19.26
N SER A 234 0.48 14.44 -20.51
CA SER A 234 -0.14 13.18 -20.88
C SER A 234 0.43 12.70 -22.22
N ILE A 235 0.43 11.39 -22.44
CA ILE A 235 0.74 10.78 -23.74
C ILE A 235 -0.32 9.73 -24.07
N PRO A 236 -0.67 9.55 -25.36
CA PRO A 236 -1.50 8.42 -25.76
C PRO A 236 -0.76 7.10 -25.52
N PHE A 237 -1.47 6.07 -25.08
CA PHE A 237 -0.98 4.70 -24.95
C PHE A 237 -2.08 3.70 -25.34
N PRO A 238 -1.72 2.53 -25.87
CA PRO A 238 -2.70 1.51 -26.22
C PRO A 238 -3.26 0.84 -24.96
N HIS A 239 -4.52 0.42 -25.02
CA HIS A 239 -5.07 -0.51 -24.04
C HIS A 239 -4.41 -1.89 -24.21
N ASP A 240 -3.98 -2.51 -23.11
CA ASP A 240 -3.52 -3.90 -23.09
C ASP A 240 -4.66 -4.80 -22.57
N PRO A 241 -5.36 -5.54 -23.45
CA PRO A 241 -6.48 -6.40 -23.04
C PRO A 241 -6.02 -7.68 -22.33
N THR A 242 -4.71 -7.94 -22.25
CA THR A 242 -4.15 -9.14 -21.61
C THR A 242 -3.75 -8.92 -20.16
N ASP A 243 -3.58 -7.66 -19.75
CA ASP A 243 -3.31 -7.27 -18.37
C ASP A 243 -4.55 -6.60 -17.77
N PRO A 244 -5.29 -7.30 -16.88
CA PRO A 244 -6.49 -6.75 -16.25
C PRO A 244 -6.19 -5.57 -15.30
N PHE A 245 -4.92 -5.26 -15.07
CA PHE A 245 -4.50 -4.11 -14.28
C PHE A 245 -3.80 -3.02 -15.09
N ALA A 246 -3.71 -3.19 -16.41
CA ALA A 246 -3.18 -2.13 -17.27
C ALA A 246 -4.10 -0.90 -17.22
N PRO A 247 -3.54 0.31 -17.23
CA PRO A 247 -4.35 1.51 -17.32
C PRO A 247 -5.22 1.46 -18.57
N PHE A 248 -6.47 1.87 -18.43
CA PHE A 248 -7.43 2.00 -19.52
C PHE A 248 -7.28 3.40 -20.10
N PRO A 249 -6.78 3.56 -21.35
CA PRO A 249 -6.55 4.89 -21.91
C PRO A 249 -7.86 5.65 -22.07
N ILE A 250 -7.80 6.96 -21.84
CA ILE A 250 -8.93 7.86 -22.04
C ILE A 250 -8.48 9.04 -22.90
N ASP A 251 -9.33 9.41 -23.86
CA ASP A 251 -9.24 10.70 -24.53
C ASP A 251 -9.89 11.80 -23.67
N GLU A 252 -9.13 12.83 -23.35
CA GLU A 252 -9.57 13.94 -22.48
C GLU A 252 -10.77 14.69 -23.08
N ALA A 253 -10.81 14.87 -24.40
CA ALA A 253 -11.91 15.59 -25.05
C ALA A 253 -13.21 14.77 -25.03
N THR A 254 -13.12 13.47 -25.26
CA THR A 254 -14.23 12.53 -25.14
C THR A 254 -14.75 12.49 -23.70
N LEU A 255 -13.85 12.38 -22.71
CA LEU A 255 -14.24 12.40 -21.30
C LEU A 255 -14.91 13.73 -20.90
N ALA A 256 -14.33 14.87 -21.29
CA ALA A 256 -14.89 16.19 -21.00
C ALA A 256 -16.28 16.37 -21.60
N LYS A 257 -16.52 15.80 -22.80
CA LYS A 257 -17.84 15.79 -23.44
C LYS A 257 -18.81 14.86 -22.70
N ALA A 258 -18.38 13.65 -22.33
CA ALA A 258 -19.20 12.68 -21.63
C ALA A 258 -19.63 13.17 -20.24
N LEU A 259 -18.75 13.90 -19.56
CA LEU A 259 -18.99 14.48 -18.24
C LEU A 259 -19.43 15.95 -18.30
N ALA A 260 -19.90 16.43 -19.45
CA ALA A 260 -20.36 17.80 -19.60
C ALA A 260 -21.48 18.13 -18.59
N GLY A 261 -21.29 19.20 -17.81
CA GLY A 261 -22.22 19.59 -16.74
C GLY A 261 -22.04 18.82 -15.43
N LYS A 262 -21.20 17.79 -15.39
CA LYS A 262 -20.78 17.10 -14.16
C LYS A 262 -19.46 17.70 -13.68
N LYS A 263 -19.37 18.03 -12.40
CA LYS A 263 -18.14 18.58 -11.81
C LYS A 263 -17.15 17.45 -11.53
N LEU A 264 -16.05 17.42 -12.28
CA LEU A 264 -14.87 16.67 -11.90
C LEU A 264 -14.04 17.49 -10.90
N SER A 265 -13.44 16.82 -9.92
CA SER A 265 -12.52 17.43 -8.95
C SER A 265 -11.12 17.69 -9.52
N PHE A 266 -10.81 17.15 -10.69
CA PHE A 266 -9.50 17.25 -11.34
C PHE A 266 -9.29 18.64 -11.95
N LYS A 267 -8.13 19.24 -11.66
CA LYS A 267 -7.65 20.48 -12.27
C LYS A 267 -6.54 20.26 -13.32
N HIS A 268 -6.21 19.00 -13.57
CA HIS A 268 -5.14 18.54 -14.45
C HIS A 268 -5.72 17.57 -15.49
N ALA A 269 -4.98 17.38 -16.59
CA ALA A 269 -5.33 16.38 -17.60
C ALA A 269 -5.32 14.98 -16.99
N VAL A 270 -6.34 14.19 -17.29
CA VAL A 270 -6.50 12.80 -16.84
C VAL A 270 -6.14 11.86 -17.98
N SER A 271 -5.39 10.80 -17.68
CA SER A 271 -4.81 9.92 -18.73
C SER A 271 -5.38 8.50 -18.74
N SER A 272 -6.14 8.09 -17.71
CA SER A 272 -6.75 6.77 -17.66
C SER A 272 -8.05 6.69 -16.85
N ALA A 273 -8.83 5.63 -17.06
CA ALA A 273 -10.03 5.34 -16.29
C ALA A 273 -9.75 5.08 -14.81
N GLN A 274 -8.61 4.47 -14.50
CA GLN A 274 -8.14 4.25 -13.14
C GLN A 274 -7.87 5.59 -12.44
N GLU A 275 -7.35 6.59 -13.16
CA GLU A 275 -7.18 7.94 -12.61
C GLU A 275 -8.54 8.61 -12.38
N VAL A 276 -9.49 8.50 -13.32
CA VAL A 276 -10.87 8.99 -13.13
C VAL A 276 -11.51 8.36 -11.89
N ALA A 277 -11.32 7.05 -11.68
CA ALA A 277 -11.84 6.31 -10.54
C ALA A 277 -11.39 6.89 -9.19
N THR A 278 -10.20 7.47 -9.12
CA THR A 278 -9.72 8.13 -7.89
C THR A 278 -10.46 9.42 -7.53
N GLY A 279 -11.33 9.93 -8.41
CA GLY A 279 -12.17 11.09 -8.18
C GLY A 279 -13.66 10.79 -8.15
N LEU A 280 -14.05 9.51 -8.15
CA LEU A 280 -15.44 9.05 -8.06
C LEU A 280 -15.92 9.02 -6.59
N HIS A 281 -15.69 10.11 -5.88
CA HIS A 281 -16.30 10.32 -4.57
C HIS A 281 -17.79 10.60 -4.72
N SER A 282 -18.58 9.97 -3.86
CA SER A 282 -20.00 10.25 -3.67
C SER A 282 -20.21 11.53 -2.87
N PHE A 283 -19.37 11.81 -1.86
CA PHE A 283 -19.58 12.89 -0.88
C PHE A 283 -21.02 12.90 -0.31
N GLY A 284 -21.58 11.71 -0.09
CA GLY A 284 -22.96 11.55 0.36
C GLY A 284 -24.02 11.45 -0.75
N ASP A 285 -23.64 11.49 -2.02
CA ASP A 285 -24.54 11.26 -3.18
C ASP A 285 -23.99 10.12 -4.08
N PRO A 286 -24.33 8.86 -3.76
CA PRO A 286 -23.93 7.68 -4.54
C PRO A 286 -24.32 7.80 -6.02
N SER A 287 -25.51 8.36 -6.29
CA SER A 287 -26.04 8.51 -7.65
C SER A 287 -25.11 9.36 -8.52
N ALA A 288 -24.53 10.43 -7.97
CA ALA A 288 -23.59 11.29 -8.68
C ALA A 288 -22.28 10.60 -9.03
N ALA A 289 -21.81 9.66 -8.20
CA ALA A 289 -20.60 8.87 -8.48
C ALA A 289 -20.86 7.82 -9.57
N LEU A 290 -21.95 7.06 -9.45
CA LEU A 290 -22.37 6.07 -10.44
C LEU A 290 -22.69 6.70 -11.80
N ASP A 291 -23.32 7.88 -11.82
CA ASP A 291 -23.58 8.63 -13.05
C ASP A 291 -22.30 9.01 -13.80
N LYS A 292 -21.24 9.39 -13.07
CA LYS A 292 -19.93 9.70 -13.66
C LYS A 292 -19.28 8.43 -14.20
N LEU A 293 -19.37 7.31 -13.48
CA LEU A 293 -18.86 6.02 -13.93
C LEU A 293 -19.60 5.53 -15.19
N LYS A 294 -20.92 5.72 -15.26
CA LYS A 294 -21.73 5.41 -16.44
C LYS A 294 -21.38 6.28 -17.64
N ALA A 295 -21.18 7.58 -17.42
CA ALA A 295 -20.72 8.48 -18.46
C ALA A 295 -19.31 8.13 -18.96
N LEU A 296 -18.41 7.74 -18.05
CA LEU A 296 -17.09 7.21 -18.39
C LEU A 296 -17.21 5.93 -19.23
N SER A 297 -18.02 4.95 -18.80
CA SER A 297 -18.29 3.72 -19.53
C SER A 297 -18.69 3.99 -20.99
N GLY A 298 -19.67 4.88 -21.21
CA GLY A 298 -20.11 5.26 -22.56
C GLY A 298 -19.11 6.09 -23.38
N ALA A 299 -18.01 6.54 -22.77
CA ALA A 299 -16.93 7.27 -23.43
C ALA A 299 -15.77 6.36 -23.87
N LEU A 300 -15.73 5.11 -23.40
CA LEU A 300 -14.67 4.17 -23.75
C LEU A 300 -14.93 3.62 -25.16
N GLU A 301 -13.91 3.69 -26.02
CA GLU A 301 -13.96 3.15 -27.39
C GLU A 301 -13.59 1.65 -27.46
N VAL A 302 -13.81 0.92 -26.37
CA VAL A 302 -13.46 -0.50 -26.22
C VAL A 302 -14.70 -1.22 -25.71
N GLU A 303 -14.98 -2.39 -26.27
CA GLU A 303 -16.12 -3.22 -25.83
C GLU A 303 -15.94 -3.71 -24.39
N GLU A 304 -17.05 -3.87 -23.68
CA GLU A 304 -17.08 -4.49 -22.36
C GLU A 304 -16.56 -5.94 -22.42
N GLN A 305 -15.80 -6.34 -21.40
CA GLN A 305 -15.23 -7.67 -21.31
C GLN A 305 -15.54 -8.32 -19.98
N LYS A 306 -15.81 -9.63 -20.03
CA LYS A 306 -15.84 -10.45 -18.82
C LYS A 306 -14.44 -10.94 -18.49
N VAL A 307 -13.93 -10.59 -17.31
CA VAL A 307 -12.62 -11.03 -16.81
C VAL A 307 -12.81 -11.90 -15.57
N ARG A 308 -12.04 -13.00 -15.49
CA ARG A 308 -11.96 -13.84 -14.28
C ARG A 308 -10.55 -13.82 -13.72
N LEU A 309 -10.40 -13.32 -12.49
CA LEU A 309 -9.13 -13.26 -11.75
C LEU A 309 -9.05 -14.38 -10.71
N LYS A 310 -7.85 -14.92 -10.49
CA LYS A 310 -7.59 -15.88 -9.41
C LYS A 310 -7.21 -15.13 -8.13
N GLY A 311 -7.94 -15.39 -7.05
CA GLY A 311 -7.69 -14.84 -5.73
C GLY A 311 -6.93 -15.78 -4.79
N PRO A 312 -6.72 -15.38 -3.52
CA PRO A 312 -7.14 -14.11 -2.92
C PRO A 312 -6.39 -12.90 -3.50
N LEU A 313 -7.08 -11.77 -3.64
CA LEU A 313 -6.54 -10.52 -4.17
C LEU A 313 -6.55 -9.42 -3.11
N THR A 314 -5.43 -8.70 -2.97
CA THR A 314 -5.37 -7.45 -2.20
C THR A 314 -4.99 -6.31 -3.12
N LEU A 315 -5.94 -5.40 -3.35
CA LEU A 315 -5.80 -4.28 -4.26
C LEU A 315 -5.25 -3.05 -3.54
N GLN A 316 -3.93 -2.84 -3.66
CA GLN A 316 -3.20 -1.70 -3.09
C GLN A 316 -2.97 -0.54 -4.08
N ARG A 317 -3.71 -0.54 -5.18
CA ARG A 317 -3.71 0.50 -6.22
C ARG A 317 -5.12 0.67 -6.77
N ALA A 318 -5.40 1.83 -7.35
CA ALA A 318 -6.70 2.06 -7.96
C ALA A 318 -6.94 1.03 -9.08
N PHE A 319 -8.16 0.51 -9.13
CA PHE A 319 -8.58 -0.53 -10.05
C PHE A 319 -9.78 -0.02 -10.86
N PHE A 320 -9.75 -0.28 -12.16
CA PHE A 320 -10.88 -0.02 -13.06
C PHE A 320 -11.00 -1.20 -14.01
N HIS A 321 -12.22 -1.69 -14.20
CA HIS A 321 -12.54 -2.68 -15.23
C HIS A 321 -13.81 -2.29 -16.00
N HIS A 322 -13.78 -2.50 -17.31
CA HIS A 322 -14.91 -2.23 -18.21
C HIS A 322 -15.59 -3.55 -18.61
N GLY A 323 -16.78 -3.78 -18.06
CA GLY A 323 -17.54 -5.03 -18.16
C GLY A 323 -17.55 -5.83 -16.85
N ASP A 324 -17.85 -7.12 -16.94
CA ASP A 324 -18.03 -8.00 -15.79
C ASP A 324 -16.70 -8.46 -15.18
N LEU A 325 -16.64 -8.52 -13.86
CA LEU A 325 -15.50 -9.01 -13.09
C LEU A 325 -15.88 -10.22 -12.24
N GLU A 326 -15.12 -11.31 -12.36
CA GLU A 326 -15.25 -12.49 -11.51
C GLU A 326 -13.93 -12.73 -10.75
N VAL A 327 -13.97 -12.89 -9.43
CA VAL A 327 -12.79 -13.20 -8.59
C VAL A 327 -12.98 -14.56 -7.93
N ASP A 328 -12.04 -15.47 -8.19
CA ASP A 328 -12.01 -16.81 -7.61
C ASP A 328 -11.24 -16.81 -6.28
N GLY A 329 -11.90 -16.35 -5.20
CA GLY A 329 -11.35 -16.19 -3.86
C GLY A 329 -11.72 -14.83 -3.25
N ASP A 330 -11.05 -14.46 -2.15
CA ASP A 330 -11.32 -13.19 -1.47
C ASP A 330 -10.82 -11.98 -2.28
N LEU A 331 -11.49 -10.84 -2.08
CA LEU A 331 -11.16 -9.55 -2.66
C LEU A 331 -11.05 -8.49 -1.54
N THR A 332 -9.81 -8.11 -1.21
CA THR A 332 -9.53 -7.00 -0.31
C THR A 332 -9.29 -5.72 -1.12
N ILE A 333 -10.09 -4.69 -0.87
CA ILE A 333 -10.03 -3.39 -1.52
C ILE A 333 -9.43 -2.39 -0.51
N GLN A 334 -8.38 -1.67 -0.92
CA GLN A 334 -7.71 -0.65 -0.09
C GLN A 334 -7.52 0.68 -0.82
N LYS A 335 -7.96 0.76 -2.07
CA LYS A 335 -7.82 1.89 -3.00
C LYS A 335 -9.05 1.96 -3.91
N PRO A 336 -9.27 3.08 -4.61
CA PRO A 336 -10.46 3.26 -5.44
C PRO A 336 -10.67 2.10 -6.41
N PHE A 337 -11.89 1.59 -6.48
CA PHE A 337 -12.28 0.41 -7.23
C PHE A 337 -13.54 0.72 -8.03
N ALA A 338 -13.46 0.60 -9.34
CA ALA A 338 -14.57 0.89 -10.24
C ALA A 338 -14.79 -0.23 -11.25
N VAL A 339 -16.03 -0.69 -11.39
CA VAL A 339 -16.40 -1.72 -12.38
C VAL A 339 -17.69 -1.32 -13.08
N THR A 340 -17.70 -1.38 -14.41
CA THR A 340 -18.87 -0.94 -15.19
C THR A 340 -19.93 -2.02 -15.43
N GLY A 341 -19.63 -3.28 -15.11
CA GLY A 341 -20.57 -4.42 -15.17
C GLY A 341 -20.79 -5.06 -13.81
N ASP A 342 -21.13 -6.34 -13.83
CA ASP A 342 -21.38 -7.13 -12.60
C ASP A 342 -20.07 -7.56 -11.95
N VAL A 343 -20.08 -7.67 -10.61
CA VAL A 343 -18.96 -8.17 -9.81
C VAL A 343 -19.37 -9.44 -9.08
N ILE A 344 -18.65 -10.54 -9.33
CA ILE A 344 -18.85 -11.82 -8.64
C ILE A 344 -17.57 -12.18 -7.90
N VAL A 345 -17.64 -12.35 -6.58
CA VAL A 345 -16.51 -12.73 -5.74
C VAL A 345 -16.84 -14.05 -5.04
N HIS A 346 -16.11 -15.12 -5.37
CA HIS A 346 -16.28 -16.45 -4.76
C HIS A 346 -15.59 -16.53 -3.38
N GLY A 347 -15.82 -15.53 -2.55
CA GLY A 347 -15.11 -15.28 -1.30
C GLY A 347 -15.66 -14.08 -0.55
N VAL A 348 -14.85 -13.56 0.38
CA VAL A 348 -15.14 -12.34 1.11
C VAL A 348 -14.75 -11.12 0.28
N VAL A 349 -15.62 -10.12 0.21
CA VAL A 349 -15.27 -8.75 -0.17
C VAL A 349 -14.97 -7.98 1.10
N TRP A 350 -13.75 -7.46 1.19
CA TRP A 350 -13.28 -6.71 2.35
C TRP A 350 -12.81 -5.32 1.89
N ASP A 351 -13.65 -4.32 2.09
CA ASP A 351 -13.30 -2.93 1.88
C ASP A 351 -12.92 -2.27 3.21
N ALA A 352 -11.63 -1.94 3.38
CA ALA A 352 -11.10 -1.43 4.66
C ALA A 352 -9.90 -0.48 4.49
N GLY A 353 -10.04 0.51 3.60
CA GLY A 353 -9.00 1.48 3.36
C GLY A 353 -9.50 2.90 3.55
N ASN A 354 -8.75 3.75 4.26
CA ASN A 354 -9.08 5.18 4.39
C ASN A 354 -9.24 5.92 3.05
N ASP A 355 -8.76 5.34 1.93
CA ASP A 355 -8.88 5.88 0.58
C ASP A 355 -9.71 4.96 -0.36
N SER A 356 -10.40 3.93 0.16
CA SER A 356 -11.25 3.10 -0.69
C SER A 356 -12.48 3.87 -1.15
N LEU A 357 -12.81 3.69 -2.42
CA LEU A 357 -13.99 4.26 -3.07
C LEU A 357 -14.50 3.18 -4.01
N VAL A 358 -15.56 2.48 -3.63
CA VAL A 358 -16.08 1.36 -4.40
C VAL A 358 -17.28 1.83 -5.22
N ASN A 359 -17.21 1.69 -6.54
CA ASN A 359 -18.27 2.04 -7.47
C ASN A 359 -18.50 0.89 -8.45
N ILE A 360 -19.66 0.26 -8.40
CA ILE A 360 -20.04 -0.85 -9.28
C ILE A 360 -21.33 -0.45 -10.00
N LEU A 361 -21.37 -0.46 -11.33
CA LEU A 361 -22.61 -0.11 -12.06
C LEU A 361 -23.63 -1.25 -12.07
N GLY A 362 -23.18 -2.51 -12.07
CA GLY A 362 -24.03 -3.70 -12.05
C GLY A 362 -24.30 -4.22 -10.64
N ASP A 363 -24.49 -5.53 -10.54
CA ASP A 363 -24.73 -6.23 -9.28
C ASP A 363 -23.42 -6.65 -8.59
N LEU A 364 -23.46 -6.85 -7.27
CA LEU A 364 -22.39 -7.49 -6.51
C LEU A 364 -22.87 -8.81 -5.90
N ARG A 365 -22.21 -9.92 -6.23
CA ARG A 365 -22.41 -11.23 -5.57
C ARG A 365 -21.17 -11.65 -4.80
N CYS A 366 -21.33 -12.04 -3.54
CA CYS A 366 -20.21 -12.52 -2.70
C CYS A 366 -20.62 -13.54 -1.63
N HIS A 367 -19.65 -14.12 -0.91
CA HIS A 367 -19.97 -14.91 0.29
C HIS A 367 -20.29 -14.00 1.47
N ALA A 368 -19.51 -12.94 1.65
CA ALA A 368 -19.75 -11.91 2.65
C ALA A 368 -19.12 -10.59 2.23
N LEU A 369 -19.67 -9.47 2.70
CA LEU A 369 -19.19 -8.12 2.46
C LEU A 369 -18.89 -7.42 3.78
N PHE A 370 -17.67 -6.93 3.94
CA PHE A 370 -17.31 -5.93 4.94
C PHE A 370 -16.98 -4.62 4.22
N THR A 371 -17.52 -3.51 4.71
CA THR A 371 -17.13 -2.16 4.24
C THR A 371 -17.12 -1.16 5.38
N ASP A 372 -16.10 -0.31 5.43
CA ASP A 372 -16.01 0.88 6.27
C ASP A 372 -15.83 2.19 5.48
N GLY A 373 -15.87 2.10 4.14
CA GLY A 373 -15.67 3.20 3.20
C GLY A 373 -16.91 3.52 2.34
N GLU A 374 -16.76 4.43 1.38
CA GLU A 374 -17.82 4.74 0.41
C GLU A 374 -18.00 3.56 -0.55
N PHE A 375 -19.18 2.93 -0.54
CA PHE A 375 -19.46 1.72 -1.30
C PHE A 375 -20.79 1.83 -2.05
N SER A 376 -20.72 2.13 -3.35
CA SER A 376 -21.89 2.35 -4.21
C SER A 376 -22.03 1.24 -5.25
N VAL A 377 -23.16 0.57 -5.24
CA VAL A 377 -23.57 -0.46 -6.22
C VAL A 377 -24.83 0.04 -6.93
N GLY A 378 -24.82 0.02 -8.26
CA GLY A 378 -25.93 0.51 -9.08
C GLY A 378 -27.10 -0.48 -9.19
N GLY A 379 -26.87 -1.75 -8.84
CA GLY A 379 -27.89 -2.79 -8.73
C GLY A 379 -27.94 -3.39 -7.33
N ASP A 380 -28.12 -4.71 -7.26
CA ASP A 380 -28.30 -5.44 -6.01
C ASP A 380 -26.96 -5.94 -5.41
N ILE A 381 -26.89 -6.00 -4.08
CA ILE A 381 -25.86 -6.74 -3.34
C ILE A 381 -26.45 -8.05 -2.84
N GLU A 382 -25.90 -9.18 -3.28
CA GLU A 382 -26.26 -10.51 -2.81
C GLU A 382 -25.06 -11.17 -2.11
N ALA A 383 -25.09 -11.18 -0.78
CA ALA A 383 -24.13 -11.92 0.04
C ALA A 383 -24.74 -13.24 0.53
N ARG A 384 -23.98 -14.34 0.47
CA ARG A 384 -24.46 -15.63 1.00
C ARG A 384 -24.71 -15.59 2.51
N ASP A 385 -23.76 -15.04 3.27
CA ASP A 385 -23.72 -15.17 4.72
C ASP A 385 -23.97 -13.83 5.42
N VAL A 386 -23.05 -12.87 5.30
CA VAL A 386 -23.05 -11.64 6.10
C VAL A 386 -22.75 -10.42 5.25
N VAL A 387 -23.50 -9.34 5.46
CA VAL A 387 -23.09 -7.98 5.11
C VAL A 387 -22.87 -7.21 6.41
N LEU A 388 -21.70 -6.60 6.55
CA LEU A 388 -21.34 -5.73 7.66
C LEU A 388 -20.89 -4.39 7.08
N GLY A 389 -21.76 -3.38 7.18
CA GLY A 389 -21.45 -1.99 6.88
C GLY A 389 -21.12 -1.24 8.17
N TYR A 390 -20.00 -0.53 8.20
CA TYR A 390 -19.55 0.21 9.38
C TYR A 390 -19.42 1.71 9.06
N TYR A 391 -19.85 2.57 9.99
CA TYR A 391 -19.92 4.01 9.80
C TYR A 391 -18.62 4.74 10.15
N ASN A 392 -18.08 5.45 9.16
CA ASN A 392 -17.04 6.46 9.30
C ASN A 392 -17.37 7.68 8.40
N ASP A 393 -18.59 8.22 8.47
CA ASP A 393 -19.09 9.30 7.58
C ASP A 393 -19.15 8.90 6.08
N HIS A 394 -19.35 7.62 5.79
CA HIS A 394 -19.40 7.05 4.45
C HIS A 394 -20.73 6.31 4.20
N ILE A 395 -21.16 6.22 2.93
CA ILE A 395 -22.43 5.61 2.53
C ILE A 395 -22.20 4.23 1.88
N LEU A 396 -22.97 3.24 2.31
CA LEU A 396 -23.18 1.97 1.59
C LEU A 396 -24.52 2.06 0.83
N SER A 397 -24.49 1.97 -0.49
CA SER A 397 -25.67 2.15 -1.35
C SER A 397 -25.81 1.02 -2.36
N ALA A 398 -27.05 0.56 -2.55
CA ALA A 398 -27.47 -0.46 -3.50
C ALA A 398 -28.99 -0.36 -3.72
N ASP A 399 -29.54 -1.00 -4.75
CA ASP A 399 -31.01 -1.12 -4.88
C ASP A 399 -31.57 -1.99 -3.74
N THR A 400 -31.07 -3.23 -3.62
CA THR A 400 -31.39 -4.17 -2.54
C THR A 400 -30.13 -4.82 -1.99
N ILE A 401 -30.06 -4.98 -0.65
CA ILE A 401 -29.07 -5.82 0.03
C ILE A 401 -29.73 -7.09 0.53
N ARG A 402 -29.28 -8.25 0.02
CA ARG A 402 -29.73 -9.59 0.40
C ARG A 402 -28.61 -10.35 1.09
N ALA A 403 -28.87 -10.81 2.31
CA ALA A 403 -27.97 -11.70 3.03
C ALA A 403 -28.71 -12.51 4.09
N LYS A 404 -28.04 -13.52 4.66
CA LYS A 404 -28.58 -14.17 5.85
C LYS A 404 -28.55 -13.24 7.06
N VAL A 405 -27.46 -12.51 7.27
CA VAL A 405 -27.36 -11.47 8.30
C VAL A 405 -26.88 -10.17 7.67
N VAL A 406 -27.58 -9.08 7.96
CA VAL A 406 -27.13 -7.71 7.66
C VAL A 406 -26.92 -6.98 9.00
N ILE A 407 -25.74 -6.43 9.20
CA ILE A 407 -25.39 -5.57 10.33
C ILE A 407 -24.92 -4.24 9.73
N GLU A 408 -25.60 -3.14 10.02
CA GLU A 408 -25.33 -1.86 9.38
C GLU A 408 -25.74 -0.66 10.25
N ASP A 409 -25.28 0.53 9.90
CA ASP A 409 -25.70 1.80 10.50
C ASP A 409 -26.80 2.43 9.63
N ASP A 410 -28.01 2.54 10.18
CA ASP A 410 -29.20 2.96 9.44
C ASP A 410 -29.11 4.42 8.93
N HIS A 411 -28.20 5.23 9.49
CA HIS A 411 -27.92 6.58 9.01
C HIS A 411 -27.01 6.62 7.77
N ALA A 412 -26.48 5.46 7.37
CA ALA A 412 -25.39 5.33 6.40
C ALA A 412 -25.70 4.37 5.24
N VAL A 413 -26.85 3.69 5.28
CA VAL A 413 -27.27 2.75 4.22
C VAL A 413 -28.41 3.31 3.38
N ASP A 414 -28.17 3.43 2.07
CA ASP A 414 -29.16 3.79 1.07
C ASP A 414 -29.49 2.55 0.21
N ALA A 415 -30.27 1.63 0.80
CA ALA A 415 -30.72 0.40 0.14
C ALA A 415 -31.97 -0.21 0.79
N THR A 416 -32.71 -1.03 0.03
CA THR A 416 -33.73 -1.92 0.61
C THR A 416 -33.06 -3.13 1.24
N ILE A 417 -33.36 -3.46 2.51
CA ILE A 417 -32.78 -4.63 3.18
C ILE A 417 -33.72 -5.83 3.13
N GLU A 418 -33.22 -6.96 2.62
CA GLU A 418 -33.90 -8.26 2.56
C GLU A 418 -33.03 -9.34 3.22
N ALA A 419 -33.13 -9.47 4.56
CA ALA A 419 -32.29 -10.39 5.33
C ALA A 419 -33.09 -11.31 6.27
N GLU A 420 -32.56 -12.51 6.59
CA GLU A 420 -33.15 -13.36 7.64
C GLU A 420 -33.03 -12.69 9.02
N HIS A 421 -31.92 -12.00 9.25
CA HIS A 421 -31.65 -11.21 10.43
C HIS A 421 -31.04 -9.86 10.03
N HIS A 422 -31.59 -8.78 10.55
CA HIS A 422 -31.13 -7.40 10.30
C HIS A 422 -30.92 -6.71 11.64
N PHE A 423 -29.72 -6.18 11.85
CA PHE A 423 -29.32 -5.49 13.07
C PHE A 423 -28.75 -4.12 12.73
N ASP A 424 -29.16 -3.13 13.51
CA ASP A 424 -28.56 -1.80 13.50
C ASP A 424 -27.35 -1.77 14.47
N ILE A 425 -26.24 -1.22 14.01
CA ILE A 425 -24.97 -1.13 14.75
C ILE A 425 -24.99 -0.06 15.85
N ASP A 426 -25.78 1.00 15.70
CA ASP A 426 -25.94 2.03 16.74
C ASP A 426 -26.62 1.44 17.98
N THR A 427 -27.55 0.52 17.74
CA THR A 427 -28.17 -0.31 18.77
C THR A 427 -27.15 -1.25 19.44
N TYR A 428 -26.07 -1.63 18.76
CA TYR A 428 -25.04 -2.56 19.24
C TYR A 428 -23.94 -1.89 20.09
N ASP A 429 -23.41 -0.72 19.68
CA ASP A 429 -22.23 -0.10 20.33
C ASP A 429 -22.55 0.80 21.53
N GLN A 430 -23.77 1.33 21.67
CA GLN A 430 -24.10 2.32 22.71
C GLN A 430 -24.57 1.72 24.06
N GLY A 431 -24.49 0.39 24.24
CA GLY A 431 -24.94 -0.27 25.48
C GLY A 431 -26.44 -0.12 25.79
N ASN A 432 -27.23 0.37 24.84
CA ASN A 432 -28.66 0.64 24.97
C ASN A 432 -29.54 -0.29 24.11
N GLY A 433 -28.95 -1.19 23.32
CA GLY A 433 -29.67 -2.21 22.59
C GLY A 433 -29.95 -3.41 23.47
N ASP A 434 -31.10 -3.42 24.14
CA ASP A 434 -31.58 -4.59 24.86
C ASP A 434 -31.68 -5.80 23.89
N GLY A 435 -30.66 -6.68 23.90
CA GLY A 435 -30.71 -8.02 23.29
C GLY A 435 -29.94 -8.25 21.99
N VAL A 436 -29.40 -7.25 21.28
CA VAL A 436 -28.72 -7.48 19.99
C VAL A 436 -27.47 -8.35 20.14
N ALA A 437 -26.61 -8.06 21.11
CA ALA A 437 -25.43 -8.89 21.40
C ALA A 437 -25.83 -10.32 21.79
N ALA A 438 -26.91 -10.49 22.54
CA ALA A 438 -27.45 -11.81 22.90
C ALA A 438 -27.98 -12.56 21.67
N ASP A 439 -28.71 -11.88 20.79
CA ASP A 439 -29.24 -12.43 19.55
C ASP A 439 -28.12 -12.86 18.60
N LEU A 440 -27.11 -12.00 18.38
CA LEU A 440 -25.90 -12.35 17.63
C LEU A 440 -25.20 -13.58 18.22
N ARG A 441 -25.10 -13.69 19.55
CA ARG A 441 -24.55 -14.89 20.22
C ARG A 441 -25.40 -16.14 19.99
N THR A 442 -26.72 -16.02 19.83
CA THR A 442 -27.57 -17.16 19.47
C THR A 442 -27.35 -17.62 18.03
N LEU A 443 -27.02 -16.68 17.14
CA LEU A 443 -26.84 -16.92 15.71
C LEU A 443 -25.44 -17.43 15.37
N PHE A 444 -24.41 -16.76 15.87
CA PHE A 444 -23.02 -17.02 15.55
C PHE A 444 -22.34 -17.97 16.53
N VAL A 445 -21.32 -18.68 16.06
CA VAL A 445 -20.49 -19.57 16.88
C VAL A 445 -19.59 -18.79 17.85
N ASP A 446 -19.20 -19.39 18.97
CA ASP A 446 -18.40 -18.69 19.99
C ASP A 446 -17.03 -18.19 19.47
N GLN A 447 -16.50 -18.79 18.39
CA GLN A 447 -15.18 -18.43 17.83
C GLN A 447 -15.13 -17.10 17.06
N VAL A 448 -16.25 -16.37 16.93
CA VAL A 448 -16.26 -15.03 16.31
C VAL A 448 -16.45 -13.91 17.34
N PHE A 449 -16.30 -14.23 18.62
CA PHE A 449 -16.39 -13.25 19.71
C PHE A 449 -15.04 -13.15 20.42
N GLU A 450 -14.63 -11.93 20.78
CA GLU A 450 -13.44 -11.63 21.60
C GLU A 450 -13.84 -11.38 23.05
N ASP A 451 -13.02 -11.84 24.00
CA ASP A 451 -13.17 -11.51 25.42
C ASP A 451 -12.63 -10.10 25.69
N ALA A 452 -13.39 -9.25 26.40
CA ALA A 452 -13.07 -7.83 26.63
C ALA A 452 -11.76 -7.55 27.41
N GLU A 453 -11.02 -8.56 27.87
CA GLU A 453 -9.80 -8.38 28.67
C GLU A 453 -8.56 -7.91 27.87
N ALA A 454 -8.66 -7.71 26.55
CA ALA A 454 -7.51 -7.41 25.69
C ALA A 454 -7.37 -5.96 25.22
N SER A 455 -8.28 -5.04 25.55
CA SER A 455 -8.20 -3.62 25.14
C SER A 455 -7.63 -2.70 26.24
N ASP A 456 -6.54 -1.98 25.94
CA ASP A 456 -5.84 -1.02 26.81
C ASP A 456 -6.62 0.31 27.09
N GLU A 457 -7.96 0.30 27.16
CA GLU A 457 -8.77 1.48 27.54
C GLU A 457 -9.48 1.30 28.89
N PRO A 458 -9.56 2.37 29.73
CA PRO A 458 -9.90 2.21 31.15
C PRO A 458 -11.40 1.99 31.39
N GLU A 459 -11.68 0.92 32.14
CA GLU A 459 -12.85 0.56 32.93
C GLU A 459 -14.03 1.56 32.97
N LEU A 460 -15.14 1.15 32.36
CA LEU A 460 -16.48 1.56 32.77
C LEU A 460 -17.21 0.37 33.40
N GLY A 461 -17.38 0.43 34.72
CA GLY A 461 -18.51 -0.11 35.50
C GLY A 461 -18.81 -1.62 35.45
N GLU A 462 -18.81 -2.25 36.62
CA GLU A 462 -19.28 -3.63 36.84
C GLU A 462 -20.70 -3.86 36.32
N GLU A 463 -20.88 -4.60 35.21
CA GLU A 463 -21.98 -5.55 34.91
C GLU A 463 -21.78 -6.17 33.49
N GLU A 464 -21.64 -7.50 33.43
CA GLU A 464 -21.41 -8.38 32.25
C GLU A 464 -20.08 -8.22 31.48
N GLU A 465 -19.30 -9.31 31.37
CA GLU A 465 -18.18 -9.45 30.43
C GLU A 465 -18.70 -9.25 29.00
N ALA A 466 -18.62 -8.02 28.48
CA ALA A 466 -19.09 -7.66 27.15
C ALA A 466 -18.16 -8.27 26.08
N THR A 467 -18.38 -9.53 25.70
CA THR A 467 -17.71 -10.10 24.52
C THR A 467 -18.31 -9.52 23.24
N TYR A 468 -17.48 -8.87 22.42
CA TYR A 468 -17.87 -8.23 21.17
C TYR A 468 -17.67 -9.17 19.98
N LEU A 469 -18.51 -9.05 18.95
CA LEU A 469 -18.33 -9.70 17.65
C LEU A 469 -17.03 -9.20 17.02
N ASP A 470 -16.04 -10.10 16.95
CA ASP A 470 -14.79 -9.85 16.23
C ASP A 470 -15.04 -10.02 14.73
N LYS A 471 -15.13 -8.88 14.03
CA LYS A 471 -15.26 -8.84 12.57
C LYS A 471 -14.09 -9.54 11.87
N GLY A 472 -12.86 -9.44 12.39
CA GLY A 472 -11.70 -10.13 11.85
C GLY A 472 -11.89 -11.64 11.89
N ALA A 473 -12.22 -12.20 13.07
CA ALA A 473 -12.49 -13.63 13.21
C ALA A 473 -13.71 -14.08 12.39
N LEU A 474 -14.78 -13.29 12.32
CA LEU A 474 -15.97 -13.62 11.54
C LEU A 474 -15.63 -13.83 10.06
N PHE A 475 -15.02 -12.84 9.44
CA PHE A 475 -14.75 -12.89 8.00
C PHE A 475 -13.58 -13.82 7.65
N ASP A 476 -12.57 -13.97 8.51
CA ASP A 476 -11.52 -14.99 8.35
C ASP A 476 -12.11 -16.42 8.31
N ARG A 477 -13.12 -16.70 9.15
CA ARG A 477 -13.82 -17.98 9.11
C ARG A 477 -14.62 -18.18 7.82
N ILE A 478 -15.33 -17.14 7.35
CA ILE A 478 -16.08 -17.20 6.09
C ILE A 478 -15.13 -17.46 4.92
N SER A 479 -14.01 -16.73 4.85
CA SER A 479 -12.92 -16.92 3.88
C SER A 479 -12.41 -18.37 3.87
N LYS A 480 -12.21 -18.96 5.05
CA LYS A 480 -11.76 -20.37 5.21
C LYS A 480 -12.86 -21.40 4.98
N GLY A 481 -14.09 -21.00 4.66
CA GLY A 481 -15.25 -21.89 4.51
C GLY A 481 -15.64 -22.59 5.82
N LEU A 482 -15.26 -22.03 6.97
CA LEU A 482 -15.61 -22.55 8.28
C LEU A 482 -17.03 -22.11 8.68
N PRO A 483 -17.78 -22.93 9.44
CA PRO A 483 -19.10 -22.53 9.91
C PRO A 483 -19.02 -21.28 10.80
N VAL A 484 -19.82 -20.27 10.48
CA VAL A 484 -20.02 -19.08 11.33
C VAL A 484 -21.35 -19.10 12.06
N PHE A 485 -22.38 -19.76 11.51
CA PHE A 485 -23.67 -19.90 12.18
C PHE A 485 -23.73 -21.16 13.05
N ARG A 486 -24.38 -21.05 14.21
CA ARG A 486 -24.76 -22.23 15.00
C ARG A 486 -25.75 -23.08 14.19
N LYS A 487 -25.65 -24.40 14.33
CA LYS A 487 -26.65 -25.31 13.76
C LYS A 487 -27.98 -25.05 14.47
N ASN A 488 -29.02 -24.67 13.73
CA ASN A 488 -30.39 -24.62 14.27
C ASN A 488 -30.67 -25.95 14.97
N LYS A 489 -30.93 -25.90 16.28
CA LYS A 489 -31.56 -27.02 16.99
C LYS A 489 -32.93 -27.17 16.32
N LYS A 490 -33.06 -28.10 15.38
CA LYS A 490 -34.34 -28.45 14.76
C LYS A 490 -35.37 -28.59 15.90
N LYS A 491 -36.36 -27.71 15.92
CA LYS A 491 -37.60 -27.93 16.67
C LYS A 491 -38.44 -28.98 15.93
#